data_AF-A0A2V5Z918-F1
#
_entry.id   AF-A0A2V5Z918-F1
#
_cell.length_a   1.000
_cell.length_b   1.000
_cell.length_c   1.000
_cell.angle_alpha   90.00
_cell.angle_beta   90.00
_cell.angle_gamma   90.00
#
_symmetry.space_group_name_H-M   'P 1'
#
loop_
_entity.id
_entity.type
_entity.pdbx_description
1 polymer ?
#
loop_
_entity_poly.entity_id
_entity_poly.type
_entity_poly.pdbx_seq_one_letter_code
_entity_poly.pdbx_strand_id
1 'polypeptide(L)'
;MPDLKQLHKDAIPAALEKAERYRLLNEPGEAESICLDILAVDPDNQRAIIVLLLAFTDRFEKGYGVSETQTKELLSRVKSEYERAYYSGIVAERRAKTKLRQHTPGCRFQAYDLLREAMDWFEKAEPLSPPGHDDAILRWNTCARIIERNKLVPREEEERIELPLE
;
A
#
# COMPACT_ATOMS: atom_id res chain seq x y z
N MET A 1 16.88 -7.84 25.62
CA MET A 1 16.46 -6.77 24.68
C MET A 1 16.22 -5.52 25.51
N PRO A 2 16.56 -4.31 25.03
CA PRO A 2 16.29 -3.09 25.77
C PRO A 2 14.77 -2.85 25.88
N ASP A 3 14.31 -2.31 27.00
CA ASP A 3 12.92 -1.89 27.17
C ASP A 3 12.66 -0.58 26.40
N LEU A 4 11.53 -0.52 25.69
CA LEU A 4 11.13 0.68 24.97
C LEU A 4 10.63 1.75 25.94
N LYS A 5 11.08 2.99 25.73
CA LYS A 5 10.59 4.15 26.48
C LYS A 5 9.24 4.57 25.92
N GLN A 6 8.28 4.81 26.81
CA GLN A 6 6.94 5.24 26.38
C GLN A 6 6.95 6.69 25.90
N LEU A 7 6.29 6.93 24.78
CA LEU A 7 6.04 8.27 24.26
C LEU A 7 4.99 8.99 25.13
N HIS A 8 5.21 10.27 25.43
CA HIS A 8 4.19 11.08 26.09
C HIS A 8 3.05 11.41 25.13
N LYS A 9 1.79 11.36 25.60
CA LYS A 9 0.60 11.65 24.78
C LYS A 9 0.67 13.02 24.10
N ASP A 10 1.16 14.03 24.80
CA ASP A 10 1.27 15.40 24.27
C ASP A 10 2.32 15.53 23.15
N ALA A 11 3.21 14.55 23.01
CA ALA A 11 4.23 14.51 21.96
C ALA A 11 3.71 13.88 20.65
N ILE A 12 2.52 13.26 20.64
CA ILE A 12 1.96 12.57 19.47
C ILE A 12 1.90 13.48 18.23
N PRO A 13 1.40 14.74 18.29
CA PRO A 13 1.33 15.59 17.09
C PRO A 13 2.71 15.85 16.47
N ALA A 14 3.72 16.12 17.29
CA ALA A 14 5.09 16.36 16.83
C ALA A 14 5.75 15.08 16.29
N ALA A 15 5.44 13.93 16.89
CA ALA A 15 5.92 12.63 16.41
C ALA A 15 5.31 12.27 15.04
N LEU A 16 4.00 12.51 14.83
CA LEU A 16 3.34 12.31 13.54
C LEU A 16 3.98 13.14 12.42
N GLU A 17 4.22 14.42 12.67
CA GLU A 17 4.87 15.30 11.69
C GLU A 17 6.28 14.80 11.34
N LYS A 18 7.05 14.31 12.32
CA LYS A 18 8.35 13.69 12.06
C LYS A 18 8.22 12.43 11.20
N ALA A 19 7.28 11.54 11.51
CA ALA A 19 7.08 10.32 10.73
C ALA A 19 6.74 10.62 9.27
N GLU A 20 5.86 11.60 9.00
CA GLU A 20 5.54 12.05 7.65
C GLU A 20 6.78 12.63 6.93
N ARG A 21 7.58 13.46 7.61
CA ARG A 21 8.83 14.01 7.06
C ARG A 21 9.85 12.93 6.73
N TYR A 22 10.05 11.94 7.62
CA TYR A 22 10.96 10.83 7.37
C TYR A 22 10.56 10.02 6.13
N ARG A 23 9.26 9.82 5.89
CA ARG A 23 8.79 9.21 4.64
C ARG A 23 9.16 10.03 3.41
N LEU A 24 9.02 11.35 3.47
CA LEU A 24 9.41 12.25 2.37
C LEU A 24 10.93 12.27 2.13
N LEU A 25 11.73 12.04 3.17
CA LEU A 25 13.18 11.84 3.07
C LEU A 25 13.57 10.41 2.60
N ASN A 26 12.60 9.58 2.25
CA ASN A 26 12.79 8.18 1.88
C ASN A 26 13.43 7.34 3.01
N GLU A 27 13.07 7.62 4.26
CA GLU A 27 13.48 6.89 5.46
C GLU A 27 12.27 6.17 6.10
N PRO A 28 11.68 5.15 5.43
CA PRO A 28 10.44 4.52 5.91
C PRO A 28 10.62 3.69 7.20
N GLY A 29 11.84 3.26 7.53
CA GLY A 29 12.12 2.54 8.78
C GLY A 29 11.97 3.44 10.01
N GLU A 30 12.46 4.68 9.93
CA GLU A 30 12.29 5.67 11.00
C GLU A 30 10.81 6.06 11.17
N ALA A 31 10.10 6.25 10.06
CA ALA A 31 8.67 6.53 10.09
C ALA A 31 7.86 5.38 10.70
N GLU A 32 8.18 4.13 10.36
CA GLU A 32 7.59 2.94 10.95
C GLU A 32 7.83 2.89 12.46
N SER A 33 9.08 3.07 12.90
CA SER A 33 9.41 3.04 14.33
C SER A 33 8.60 4.08 15.12
N ILE A 34 8.52 5.32 14.61
CA ILE A 34 7.77 6.39 15.28
C ILE A 34 6.27 6.08 15.32
N CYS A 35 5.69 5.54 14.24
CA CYS A 35 4.27 5.20 14.22
C CYS A 35 3.94 4.06 15.19
N LEU A 36 4.83 3.07 15.36
CA LEU A 36 4.65 2.01 16.35
C LEU A 36 4.63 2.59 17.78
N ASP A 37 5.50 3.55 18.09
CA ASP A 37 5.51 4.23 19.39
C ASP A 37 4.23 5.04 19.63
N ILE A 38 3.73 5.73 18.60
CA ILE A 38 2.44 6.45 18.69
C ILE A 38 1.30 5.47 18.94
N LEU A 39 1.23 4.37 18.19
CA LEU A 39 0.15 3.37 18.30
C LEU A 39 0.22 2.55 19.59
N ALA A 40 1.38 2.47 20.25
CA ALA A 40 1.48 1.90 21.59
C ALA A 40 0.78 2.77 22.65
N VAL A 41 0.72 4.09 22.42
CA VAL A 41 0.11 5.07 23.35
C VAL A 41 -1.34 5.37 22.99
N ASP A 42 -1.64 5.46 21.70
CA ASP A 42 -2.96 5.71 21.12
C ASP A 42 -3.22 4.72 19.97
N PRO A 43 -3.73 3.51 20.27
CA PRO A 43 -3.93 2.45 19.28
C PRO A 43 -4.92 2.82 18.17
N ASP A 44 -5.78 3.81 18.39
CA ASP A 44 -6.85 4.18 17.45
C ASP A 44 -6.49 5.38 16.58
N ASN A 45 -5.25 5.89 16.70
CA ASN A 45 -4.78 7.06 15.97
C ASN A 45 -4.78 6.82 14.45
N GLN A 46 -5.81 7.33 13.76
CA GLN A 46 -6.01 7.07 12.33
C GLN A 46 -4.87 7.58 11.45
N ARG A 47 -4.31 8.75 11.79
CA ARG A 47 -3.16 9.31 11.06
C ARG A 47 -1.94 8.40 11.19
N ALA A 48 -1.63 7.92 12.39
CA ALA A 48 -0.50 7.00 12.60
C ALA A 48 -0.69 5.67 11.86
N ILE A 49 -1.92 5.12 11.85
CA ILE A 49 -2.24 3.88 11.10
C ILE A 49 -1.96 4.08 9.60
N ILE A 50 -2.45 5.18 9.03
CA ILE A 50 -2.27 5.52 7.61
C ILE A 50 -0.78 5.73 7.29
N VAL A 51 -0.06 6.51 8.11
CA VAL A 51 1.37 6.78 7.90
C VAL A 51 2.19 5.50 8.00
N LEU A 52 1.88 4.60 8.95
CA LEU A 52 2.51 3.29 9.09
C LEU A 52 2.26 2.40 7.87
N LEU A 53 1.01 2.32 7.40
CA LEU A 53 0.64 1.57 6.20
C LEU A 53 1.41 2.07 4.96
N LEU A 54 1.52 3.38 4.83
CA LEU A 54 2.26 3.98 3.73
C LEU A 54 3.77 3.75 3.85
N ALA A 55 4.34 3.82 5.06
CA ALA A 55 5.75 3.48 5.31
C ALA A 55 6.05 2.01 4.97
N PHE A 56 5.16 1.08 5.34
CA PHE A 56 5.27 -0.33 4.97
C PHE A 56 5.31 -0.52 3.45
N THR A 57 4.45 0.18 2.73
CA THR A 57 4.40 0.05 1.27
C THR A 57 5.56 0.78 0.58
N ASP A 58 6.15 1.82 1.19
CA ASP A 58 7.41 2.44 0.74
C ASP A 58 8.57 1.42 0.81
N ARG A 59 8.55 0.51 1.79
CA ARG A 59 9.56 -0.57 1.92
C ARG A 59 9.47 -1.63 0.82
N PHE A 60 8.32 -1.81 0.15
CA PHE A 60 8.21 -2.70 -1.01
C PHE A 60 9.21 -2.33 -2.11
N GLU A 61 9.50 -1.04 -2.27
CA GLU A 61 10.40 -0.55 -3.31
C GLU A 61 11.86 -0.86 -3.01
N LYS A 62 12.19 -1.01 -1.73
CA LYS A 62 13.54 -1.31 -1.24
C LYS A 62 13.84 -2.81 -1.17
N GLY A 63 12.92 -3.66 -1.63
CA GLY A 63 13.09 -5.11 -1.64
C GLY A 63 13.00 -5.77 -0.25
N TYR A 64 12.50 -5.05 0.76
CA TYR A 64 12.26 -5.64 2.06
C TYR A 64 11.04 -6.57 2.02
N GLY A 65 11.13 -7.70 2.71
CA GLY A 65 9.96 -8.53 2.99
C GLY A 65 8.99 -7.75 3.87
N VAL A 66 7.82 -7.44 3.35
CA VAL A 66 6.75 -6.78 4.09
C VAL A 66 5.58 -7.76 4.17
N SER A 67 5.06 -7.96 5.37
CA SER A 67 4.01 -8.93 5.62
C SER A 67 2.69 -8.48 4.99
N GLU A 68 2.13 -9.33 4.14
CA GLU A 68 0.79 -9.11 3.60
C GLU A 68 -0.26 -9.12 4.71
N THR A 69 -0.10 -10.00 5.70
CA THR A 69 -0.99 -10.09 6.86
C THR A 69 -1.02 -8.77 7.63
N GLN A 70 0.14 -8.20 7.97
CA GLN A 70 0.20 -6.92 8.70
C GLN A 70 -0.39 -5.77 7.88
N THR A 71 -0.20 -5.78 6.55
CA THR A 71 -0.80 -4.77 5.67
C THR A 71 -2.33 -4.84 5.72
N LYS A 72 -2.90 -6.06 5.67
CA LYS A 72 -4.35 -6.29 5.78
C LYS A 72 -4.90 -5.90 7.15
N GLU A 73 -4.16 -6.20 8.22
CA GLU A 73 -4.51 -5.79 9.59
C GLU A 73 -4.52 -4.27 9.78
N LEU A 74 -3.57 -3.55 9.18
CA LEU A 74 -3.57 -2.08 9.22
C LEU A 74 -4.74 -1.50 8.44
N LEU A 75 -5.03 -2.04 7.24
CA LEU A 75 -6.18 -1.61 6.43
C LEU A 75 -7.51 -1.83 7.16
N SER A 76 -7.69 -2.93 7.88
CA SER A 76 -8.93 -3.20 8.62
C SER A 76 -9.16 -2.23 9.80
N ARG A 77 -8.09 -1.60 10.31
CA ARG A 77 -8.16 -0.58 11.37
C ARG A 77 -8.47 0.83 10.87
N VAL A 78 -8.43 1.07 9.55
CA VAL A 78 -8.81 2.36 8.95
C VAL A 78 -10.32 2.53 9.01
N LYS A 79 -10.79 3.57 9.71
CA LYS A 79 -12.22 3.78 10.02
C LYS A 79 -13.02 4.28 8.82
N SER A 80 -12.46 5.21 8.05
CA SER A 80 -13.13 5.76 6.86
C SER A 80 -13.19 4.72 5.74
N GLU A 81 -14.38 4.52 5.18
CA GLU A 81 -14.58 3.61 4.04
C GLU A 81 -13.84 4.11 2.80
N TYR A 82 -13.89 5.42 2.54
CA TYR A 82 -13.11 6.07 1.48
C TYR A 82 -11.62 5.79 1.64
N GLU A 83 -11.04 6.10 2.81
CA GLU A 83 -9.61 5.92 3.05
C GLU A 83 -9.22 4.44 2.95
N ARG A 84 -10.06 3.53 3.45
CA ARG A 84 -9.81 2.09 3.36
C ARG A 84 -9.75 1.61 1.91
N ALA A 85 -10.71 2.02 1.08
CA ALA A 85 -10.70 1.70 -0.35
C ALA A 85 -9.49 2.34 -1.05
N TYR A 86 -9.26 3.64 -0.82
CA TYR A 86 -8.17 4.40 -1.44
C TYR A 86 -6.79 3.82 -1.10
N TYR A 87 -6.52 3.55 0.18
CA TYR A 87 -5.23 2.99 0.59
C TYR A 87 -5.07 1.51 0.19
N SER A 88 -6.16 0.74 0.05
CA SER A 88 -6.10 -0.60 -0.56
C SER A 88 -5.60 -0.53 -2.01
N GLY A 89 -6.11 0.44 -2.77
CA GLY A 89 -5.62 0.72 -4.13
C GLY A 89 -4.14 1.09 -4.16
N ILE A 90 -3.68 1.96 -3.25
CA ILE A 90 -2.25 2.34 -3.15
C ILE A 90 -1.36 1.13 -2.85
N VAL A 91 -1.79 0.24 -1.96
CA VAL A 91 -1.04 -0.99 -1.63
C VAL A 91 -0.85 -1.84 -2.88
N ALA A 92 -1.93 -2.10 -3.62
CA ALA A 92 -1.89 -2.88 -4.87
C ALA A 92 -1.03 -2.20 -5.95
N GLU A 93 -1.20 -0.89 -6.15
CA GLU A 93 -0.40 -0.09 -7.10
C GLU A 93 1.11 -0.20 -6.81
N ARG A 94 1.51 -0.03 -5.54
CA ARG A 94 2.92 -0.07 -5.13
C ARG A 94 3.51 -1.48 -5.28
N ARG A 95 2.74 -2.53 -4.97
CA ARG A 95 3.15 -3.92 -5.24
C ARG A 95 3.35 -4.17 -6.73
N ALA A 96 2.45 -3.69 -7.58
CA ALA A 96 2.57 -3.83 -9.02
C ALA A 96 3.86 -3.19 -9.54
N LYS A 97 4.19 -1.97 -9.07
CA LYS A 97 5.45 -1.30 -9.42
C LYS A 97 6.68 -2.10 -8.99
N THR A 98 6.65 -2.73 -7.82
CA THR A 98 7.73 -3.65 -7.41
C THR A 98 7.84 -4.85 -8.34
N LYS A 99 6.72 -5.45 -8.76
CA LYS A 99 6.72 -6.54 -9.75
C LYS A 99 7.28 -6.10 -11.09
N LEU A 100 6.97 -4.89 -11.57
CA LEU A 100 7.56 -4.37 -12.81
C LEU A 100 9.07 -4.18 -12.75
N ARG A 101 9.63 -3.88 -11.57
CA ARG A 101 11.09 -3.80 -11.36
C ARG A 101 11.75 -5.18 -11.27
N GLN A 102 10.99 -6.24 -10.97
CA GLN A 102 11.49 -7.61 -10.94
C GLN A 102 11.54 -8.17 -12.36
N HIS A 103 12.73 -8.51 -12.84
CA HIS A 103 12.93 -9.06 -14.19
C HIS A 103 12.73 -10.58 -14.29
N THR A 104 11.93 -11.16 -13.39
CA THR A 104 11.65 -12.59 -13.38
C THR A 104 10.42 -12.94 -14.25
N PRO A 105 10.38 -14.14 -14.85
CA PRO A 105 9.21 -14.61 -15.59
C PRO A 105 7.92 -14.51 -14.77
N GLY A 106 6.82 -14.11 -15.40
CA GLY A 106 5.52 -13.98 -14.75
C GLY A 106 5.27 -12.65 -14.01
N CYS A 107 6.30 -11.86 -13.69
CA CYS A 107 6.12 -10.60 -12.97
C CYS A 107 5.31 -9.56 -13.74
N ARG A 108 5.36 -9.58 -15.08
CA ARG A 108 4.55 -8.68 -15.92
C ARG A 108 3.06 -8.96 -15.83
N PHE A 109 2.67 -10.24 -15.78
CA PHE A 109 1.28 -10.65 -15.58
C PHE A 109 0.81 -10.29 -14.16
N GLN A 110 1.61 -10.61 -13.14
CA GLN A 110 1.30 -10.22 -11.76
C GLN A 110 1.16 -8.70 -11.60
N ALA A 111 1.99 -7.92 -12.29
CA ALA A 111 1.88 -6.47 -12.29
C ALA A 111 0.58 -5.99 -12.96
N TYR A 112 0.14 -6.63 -14.04
CA TYR A 112 -1.15 -6.34 -14.67
C TYR A 112 -2.31 -6.58 -13.68
N ASP A 113 -2.34 -7.76 -13.06
CA ASP A 113 -3.41 -8.15 -12.13
C ASP A 113 -3.48 -7.20 -10.93
N LEU A 114 -2.32 -6.85 -10.35
CA LEU A 114 -2.25 -5.89 -9.24
C LEU A 114 -2.64 -4.46 -9.64
N LEU A 115 -2.36 -4.03 -10.88
CA LEU A 115 -2.80 -2.71 -11.36
C LEU A 115 -4.32 -2.71 -11.58
N ARG A 116 -4.90 -3.81 -12.05
CA ARG A 116 -6.36 -3.96 -12.16
C ARG A 116 -7.02 -3.97 -10.79
N GLU A 117 -6.49 -4.73 -9.85
CA GLU A 117 -6.96 -4.70 -8.45
C GLU A 117 -6.90 -3.28 -7.88
N ALA A 118 -5.81 -2.53 -8.12
CA ALA A 118 -5.70 -1.15 -7.69
C ALA A 118 -6.79 -0.26 -8.30
N MET A 119 -7.06 -0.42 -9.61
CA MET A 119 -8.12 0.30 -10.32
C MET A 119 -9.50 0.01 -9.73
N ASP A 120 -9.84 -1.26 -9.48
CA ASP A 120 -11.11 -1.66 -8.85
C ASP A 120 -11.29 -1.01 -7.47
N TRP A 121 -10.21 -0.87 -6.71
CA TRP A 121 -10.24 -0.18 -5.41
C TRP A 121 -10.44 1.33 -5.55
N PHE A 122 -9.80 1.97 -6.53
CA PHE A 122 -9.98 3.39 -6.78
C PHE A 122 -11.39 3.71 -7.30
N GLU A 123 -11.98 2.85 -8.13
CA GLU A 123 -13.38 2.95 -8.56
C GLU A 123 -14.35 2.84 -7.37
N LYS A 124 -14.06 1.98 -6.39
CA LYS A 124 -14.84 1.92 -5.14
C LYS A 124 -14.66 3.16 -4.26
N ALA A 125 -13.49 3.78 -4.29
CA ALA A 125 -13.19 4.97 -3.50
C ALA A 125 -13.80 6.24 -4.11
N GLU A 126 -13.85 6.35 -5.44
CA GLU A 126 -14.34 7.52 -6.18
C GLU A 126 -15.69 8.06 -5.65
N PRO A 127 -16.78 7.28 -5.56
CA PRO A 127 -18.08 7.80 -5.12
C PRO A 127 -18.12 8.20 -3.64
N LEU A 128 -17.12 7.79 -2.86
CA LEU A 128 -16.99 8.12 -1.43
C LEU A 128 -16.11 9.36 -1.19
N SER A 129 -15.50 9.91 -2.25
CA SER A 129 -14.53 11.00 -2.13
C SER A 129 -15.21 12.29 -1.66
N PRO A 130 -14.58 13.05 -0.75
CA PRO A 130 -15.06 14.39 -0.42
C PRO A 130 -15.08 15.29 -1.67
N PRO A 131 -15.99 16.28 -1.74
CA PRO A 131 -16.00 17.24 -2.84
C PRO A 131 -14.62 17.89 -3.06
N GLY A 132 -14.16 17.91 -4.31
CA GLY A 132 -12.86 18.48 -4.69
C GLY A 132 -11.64 17.59 -4.44
N HIS A 133 -11.83 16.32 -4.06
CA HIS A 133 -10.75 15.35 -3.87
C HIS A 133 -10.81 14.26 -4.94
N ASP A 134 -10.20 14.52 -6.10
CA ASP A 134 -10.16 13.58 -7.23
C ASP A 134 -8.96 12.61 -7.16
N ASP A 135 -8.38 12.41 -5.98
CA ASP A 135 -7.18 11.59 -5.79
C ASP A 135 -7.37 10.15 -6.31
N ALA A 136 -8.54 9.55 -6.07
CA ALA A 136 -8.86 8.21 -6.58
C ALA A 136 -8.81 8.17 -8.12
N ILE A 137 -9.39 9.18 -8.79
CA ILE A 137 -9.38 9.30 -10.26
C ILE A 137 -7.96 9.49 -10.79
N LEU A 138 -7.16 10.36 -10.14
CA LEU A 138 -5.77 10.60 -10.52
C LEU A 138 -4.92 9.32 -10.40
N ARG A 139 -5.16 8.52 -9.36
CA ARG A 139 -4.50 7.24 -9.12
C ARG A 139 -4.93 6.17 -10.12
N TRP A 140 -6.22 6.04 -10.39
CA TRP A 140 -6.75 5.16 -11.43
C TRP A 140 -6.11 5.45 -12.80
N ASN A 141 -6.07 6.73 -13.18
CA ASN A 141 -5.43 7.18 -14.42
C ASN A 141 -3.93 6.84 -14.47
N THR A 142 -3.26 6.88 -13.32
CA THR A 142 -1.86 6.47 -13.21
C THR A 142 -1.70 4.98 -13.49
N CYS A 143 -2.56 4.13 -12.94
CA CYS A 143 -2.55 2.69 -13.24
C CYS A 143 -2.80 2.42 -14.74
N ALA A 144 -3.81 3.05 -15.34
CA ALA A 144 -4.11 2.91 -16.77
C ALA A 144 -2.90 3.27 -17.65
N ARG A 145 -2.24 4.40 -17.38
CA ARG A 145 -1.02 4.83 -18.11
C ARG A 145 0.13 3.85 -17.92
N ILE A 146 0.28 3.25 -16.74
CA ILE A 146 1.32 2.24 -16.49
C ILE A 146 1.06 0.98 -17.33
N ILE A 147 -0.19 0.49 -17.38
CA ILE A 147 -0.59 -0.66 -18.19
C ILE A 147 -0.27 -0.40 -19.67
N GLU A 148 -0.73 0.74 -20.20
CA GLU A 148 -0.54 1.12 -21.59
C GLU A 148 0.96 1.26 -21.95
N ARG A 149 1.70 2.07 -21.18
CA ARG A 149 3.13 2.33 -21.42
C ARG A 149 3.96 1.05 -21.45
N ASN A 150 3.64 0.11 -20.57
CA ASN A 150 4.38 -1.14 -20.45
C ASN A 150 3.81 -2.25 -21.34
N LYS A 151 2.71 -2.03 -22.07
CA LYS A 151 1.99 -3.05 -22.86
C LYS A 151 1.70 -4.29 -22.02
N LEU A 152 1.16 -4.08 -20.82
CA LEU A 152 0.81 -5.18 -19.93
C LEU A 152 -0.50 -5.81 -20.40
N VAL A 153 -0.55 -7.13 -20.31
CA VAL A 153 -1.69 -7.95 -20.72
C VAL A 153 -1.99 -8.95 -19.62
N PRO A 154 -3.24 -9.43 -19.51
CA PRO A 154 -3.55 -10.56 -18.63
C PRO A 154 -2.76 -11.79 -19.04
N ARG A 155 -2.54 -12.71 -18.09
CA ARG A 155 -2.02 -14.04 -18.43
C ARG A 155 -3.08 -14.77 -19.24
N GLU A 156 -2.71 -15.29 -20.41
CA GLU A 156 -3.58 -16.25 -21.11
C GLU A 156 -3.73 -17.49 -20.22
N GLU A 157 -4.95 -17.96 -20.01
CA GLU A 157 -5.17 -19.20 -19.28
C GLU A 157 -4.46 -20.32 -20.06
N GLU A 158 -3.41 -20.90 -19.47
CA GLU A 158 -2.85 -22.15 -20.00
C GLU A 158 -4.00 -23.16 -19.97
N GLU A 159 -4.50 -23.55 -21.16
CA GLU A 159 -5.44 -24.67 -21.28
C GLU A 159 -4.90 -25.81 -20.41
N ARG A 160 -5.70 -26.27 -19.44
CA ARG A 160 -5.36 -27.47 -18.69
C ARG A 160 -5.20 -28.59 -19.71
N ILE A 161 -3.97 -28.92 -20.03
CA ILE A 161 -3.66 -30.15 -20.75
C ILE A 161 -4.02 -31.26 -19.76
N GLU A 162 -5.22 -31.82 -19.91
CA GLU A 162 -5.57 -33.09 -19.29
C GLU A 162 -4.62 -34.12 -19.89
N LEU A 163 -3.52 -34.39 -19.17
CA LEU A 163 -2.63 -35.50 -19.49
C LEU A 163 -3.47 -36.77 -19.40
N PRO A 164 -3.59 -37.55 -20.49
CA PRO A 164 -4.29 -38.82 -20.44
C PRO A 164 -3.64 -39.69 -19.35
N LEU A 165 -4.46 -40.20 -18.44
CA LEU A 165 -4.03 -41.22 -17.49
C LEU A 165 -3.77 -42.50 -18.31
N GLU A 166 -2.50 -42.93 -18.37
CA GLU A 166 -2.10 -44.24 -18.89
C GLU A 166 -2.52 -45.38 -17.95
#